data_AF-A0A1F3F6X9-F1
#
_entry.id   AF-A0A1F3F6X9-F1
#
_cell.length_a   1.000
_cell.length_b   1.000
_cell.length_c   1.000
_cell.angle_alpha   90.00
_cell.angle_beta   90.00
_cell.angle_gamma   90.00
#
_symmetry.space_group_name_H-M   'P 1'
#
loop_
_entity.id
_entity.type
_entity.pdbx_description
1 polymer ?
#
loop_
_entity_poly.entity_id
_entity_poly.type
_entity_poly.pdbx_seq_one_letter_code
_entity_poly.pdbx_strand_id
1 'polypeptide(L)'
;MLPKFLLADNSQEMPDFIFVVHNENPRFIVGSDIEDFTLNQEIHWIDEEPADKELIAQLLEEAEEFLEAELENQDSYFEDGEDD
;
A
#
# COMPACT_ATOMS: atom_id res chain seq x y z
N MET A 1 -15.76 9.74 -6.35
CA MET A 1 -15.33 9.31 -4.99
C MET A 1 -13.94 8.75 -5.13
N LEU A 2 -13.10 8.90 -4.10
CA LEU A 2 -11.76 8.31 -4.11
C LEU A 2 -11.86 6.78 -3.90
N PRO A 3 -10.96 5.98 -4.49
CA PRO A 3 -10.85 4.55 -4.24
C PRO A 3 -10.62 4.20 -2.76
N LYS A 4 -10.83 2.93 -2.40
CA LYS A 4 -10.55 2.39 -1.06
C LYS A 4 -9.04 2.43 -0.77
N PHE A 5 -8.25 1.91 -1.69
CA PHE A 5 -6.79 1.89 -1.61
C PHE A 5 -6.17 2.74 -2.72
N LEU A 6 -5.08 3.41 -2.39
CA LEU A 6 -4.27 4.20 -3.30
C LEU A 6 -2.81 3.89 -3.05
N LEU A 7 -2.03 3.73 -4.11
CA LEU A 7 -0.57 3.66 -4.04
C LEU A 7 0.01 5.08 -4.00
N ALA A 8 0.90 5.33 -3.04
CA ALA A 8 1.62 6.59 -2.89
C ALA A 8 3.13 6.33 -2.95
N ASP A 9 3.77 6.91 -3.95
CA ASP A 9 5.20 6.82 -4.18
C ASP A 9 5.89 8.12 -3.74
N ASN A 10 6.89 8.02 -2.86
CA ASN A 10 7.79 9.11 -2.51
C ASN A 10 9.27 8.71 -2.66
N SER A 11 9.57 7.89 -3.67
CA SER A 11 10.90 7.35 -3.98
C SER A 11 12.01 8.39 -4.14
N GLN A 12 11.68 9.66 -4.42
CA GLN A 12 12.67 10.74 -4.46
C GLN A 12 13.24 11.10 -3.09
N GLU A 13 12.45 10.99 -2.01
CA GLU A 13 12.90 11.25 -0.63
C GLU A 13 13.14 9.96 0.15
N MET A 14 12.37 8.90 -0.14
CA MET A 14 12.43 7.58 0.49
C MET A 14 12.46 6.51 -0.60
N PRO A 15 13.62 6.28 -1.26
CA PRO A 15 13.74 5.39 -2.42
C PRO A 15 13.38 3.94 -2.13
N ASP A 16 13.57 3.52 -0.88
CA ASP A 16 13.36 2.13 -0.46
C ASP A 16 11.94 1.90 0.10
N PHE A 17 11.09 2.93 0.14
CA PHE A 17 9.75 2.84 0.74
C PHE A 17 8.64 3.06 -0.27
N ILE A 18 7.57 2.29 -0.08
CA ILE A 18 6.28 2.47 -0.75
C ILE A 18 5.18 2.67 0.29
N PHE A 19 4.16 3.44 -0.05
CA PHE A 19 3.07 3.73 0.86
C PHE A 19 1.74 3.30 0.27
N VAL A 20 0.94 2.57 1.05
CA VAL A 20 -0.45 2.24 0.72
C VAL A 20 -1.36 3.10 1.59
N VAL A 21 -2.25 3.85 0.93
CA VAL A 21 -3.21 4.73 1.59
C VAL A 21 -4.57 4.05 1.61
N HIS A 22 -5.08 3.76 2.81
CA HIS A 22 -6.45 3.32 3.03
C HIS A 22 -7.34 4.54 3.30
N ASN A 23 -8.26 4.81 2.37
CA ASN A 23 -9.10 6.00 2.34
C ASN A 23 -10.54 5.75 2.84
N GLU A 24 -10.86 4.54 3.29
CA GLU A 24 -12.10 4.25 4.01
C GLU A 24 -11.88 4.20 5.53
N ASN A 25 -12.95 4.27 6.32
CA ASN A 25 -12.83 4.29 7.78
C ASN A 25 -12.51 2.88 8.32
N PRO A 26 -11.47 2.70 9.15
CA PRO A 26 -10.54 3.72 9.65
C PRO A 26 -9.47 4.12 8.62
N ARG A 27 -9.25 5.43 8.41
CA ARG A 27 -8.27 5.90 7.42
C ARG A 27 -6.86 5.82 7.98
N PHE A 28 -5.95 5.24 7.21
CA PHE A 28 -4.54 5.11 7.57
C PHE A 28 -3.66 5.10 6.33
N ILE A 29 -2.36 5.28 6.56
CA ILE A 29 -1.31 5.09 5.57
C ILE A 29 -0.37 4.05 6.16
N VAL A 30 -0.02 3.02 5.41
CA VAL A 30 1.02 2.08 5.79
C VAL A 30 2.21 2.27 4.87
N GLY A 31 3.38 2.54 5.45
CA GLY A 31 4.65 2.52 4.74
C GLY A 31 5.35 1.19 4.95
N SER A 32 5.93 0.64 3.89
CA SER A 32 6.74 -0.57 3.95
C SER A 32 7.93 -0.45 3.01
N ASP A 33 8.83 -1.43 3.09
CA ASP A 33 9.83 -1.61 2.04
C ASP A 33 9.15 -1.96 0.70
N ILE A 34 9.74 -1.51 -0.41
CA ILE A 34 9.23 -1.80 -1.75
C ILE A 34 9.48 -3.25 -2.16
N GLU A 35 10.53 -3.88 -1.64
CA GLU A 35 10.89 -5.27 -1.97
C GLU A 35 10.10 -6.30 -1.14
N ASP A 36 9.71 -5.94 0.08
CA ASP A 36 8.97 -6.82 1.00
C ASP A 36 8.03 -5.99 1.89
N PHE A 37 6.73 -6.12 1.63
CA PHE A 37 5.70 -5.37 2.35
C PHE A 37 5.70 -5.68 3.86
N THR A 38 6.18 -6.85 4.28
CA THR A 38 6.23 -7.26 5.69
C THR A 38 7.40 -6.64 6.44
N LEU A 39 8.40 -6.12 5.72
CA LEU A 39 9.54 -5.43 6.30
C LEU A 39 9.23 -3.95 6.51
N ASN A 40 9.68 -3.44 7.66
CA ASN A 40 9.61 -2.03 8.02
C ASN A 40 8.18 -1.43 7.98
N GLN A 41 7.15 -2.25 8.20
CA GLN A 41 5.76 -1.81 8.26
C GLN A 41 5.55 -0.76 9.35
N GLU A 42 5.17 0.45 8.94
CA GLU A 42 4.80 1.54 9.83
C GLU A 42 3.41 2.06 9.46
N ILE A 43 2.48 1.97 10.40
CA ILE A 43 1.10 2.45 10.22
C ILE A 43 0.97 3.87 10.78
N HIS A 44 0.52 4.77 9.93
CA HIS A 44 0.15 6.13 10.27
C HIS A 44 -1.38 6.29 10.21
N TRP A 45 -2.01 6.25 11.38
CA TRP A 45 -3.45 6.47 11.51
C TRP A 45 -3.79 7.95 11.26
N ILE A 46 -4.72 8.20 10.33
CA ILE A 46 -5.29 9.52 10.09
C ILE A 46 -6.50 9.73 11.01
N ASP A 47 -7.29 8.68 11.19
CA ASP A 47 -8.38 8.60 12.17
C ASP A 47 -7.91 8.01 13.51
N GLU A 48 -8.83 7.73 14.42
CA GLU A 48 -8.54 7.01 15.65
C GLU A 48 -8.10 5.56 15.34
N GLU A 49 -7.00 5.14 15.97
CA GLU A 49 -6.53 3.76 15.90
C GLU A 49 -7.64 2.81 16.39
N PRO A 50 -8.07 1.84 15.57
CA PRO A 50 -9.07 0.87 15.98
C PRO A 50 -8.54 0.01 17.14
N ALA A 51 -9.36 -0.16 18.18
CA ALA A 51 -9.00 -1.01 19.32
C ALA A 51 -8.98 -2.51 18.99
N ASP A 52 -9.59 -2.90 17.86
CA ASP A 52 -9.69 -4.27 17.38
C ASP A 52 -8.44 -4.65 16.58
N LYS A 53 -7.65 -5.55 17.16
CA LYS A 53 -6.40 -6.03 16.54
C LYS A 53 -6.64 -6.97 15.36
N GLU A 54 -7.77 -7.68 15.33
CA GLU A 54 -8.11 -8.54 14.19
C GLU A 54 -8.47 -7.68 12.97
N LEU A 55 -9.15 -6.55 13.20
CA LEU A 55 -9.42 -5.57 12.16
C LEU A 55 -8.13 -4.94 11.60
N ILE A 56 -7.18 -4.56 12.47
CA ILE A 56 -5.87 -4.03 12.01
C ILE A 56 -5.15 -5.06 11.14
N ALA A 57 -5.10 -6.32 11.58
CA ALA A 57 -4.45 -7.39 10.83
C ALA A 57 -5.09 -7.61 9.45
N GLN A 58 -6.43 -7.61 9.39
CA GLN A 58 -7.14 -7.69 8.10
C GLN A 58 -6.83 -6.51 7.19
N LEU A 59 -6.83 -5.29 7.72
CA LEU A 59 -6.54 -4.09 6.92
C LEU A 59 -5.11 -4.07 6.36
N LEU A 60 -4.15 -4.64 7.09
CA LEU A 60 -2.78 -4.81 6.63
C LEU A 60 -2.67 -5.88 5.55
N GLU A 61 -3.34 -7.02 5.72
CA GLU A 61 -3.41 -8.08 4.72
C GLU A 61 -4.04 -7.56 3.42
N GLU A 62 -5.16 -6.83 3.52
CA GLU A 62 -5.79 -6.20 2.35
C GLU A 62 -4.88 -5.15 1.67
N ALA A 63 -4.05 -4.44 2.45
CA ALA A 63 -3.11 -3.46 1.90
C ALA A 63 -1.92 -4.13 1.18
N GLU A 64 -1.46 -5.28 1.70
CA GLU A 64 -0.45 -6.13 1.07
C GLU A 64 -0.95 -6.66 -0.27
N GLU A 65 -2.13 -7.31 -0.27
CA GLU A 65 -2.75 -7.86 -1.48
C GLU A 65 -2.96 -6.77 -2.55
N PHE A 66 -3.34 -5.56 -2.13
CA PHE A 66 -3.47 -4.41 -3.02
C PHE A 66 -2.13 -4.00 -3.62
N LEU A 67 -1.07 -3.87 -2.81
CA LEU A 67 0.24 -3.50 -3.30
C LEU A 67 0.76 -4.51 -4.33
N GLU A 68 0.70 -5.81 -4.00
CA GLU A 68 1.13 -6.88 -4.89
C GLU A 68 0.38 -6.84 -6.23
N ALA A 69 -0.95 -6.68 -6.18
CA ALA A 69 -1.78 -6.60 -7.39
C ALA A 69 -1.47 -5.37 -8.25
N GLU A 70 -1.21 -4.20 -7.63
CA GLU A 70 -0.85 -2.99 -8.36
C GLU A 70 0.55 -3.08 -8.98
N LEU A 71 1.52 -3.70 -8.30
CA LEU A 71 2.86 -3.95 -8.83
C LEU A 71 2.82 -4.95 -10.00
N GLU A 72 2.08 -6.06 -9.86
CA GLU A 72 1.88 -7.04 -10.96
C GLU A 72 1.23 -6.37 -12.18
N ASN A 73 0.22 -5.52 -11.96
CA ASN A 73 -0.43 -4.78 -13.03
C ASN A 73 0.52 -3.76 -13.71
N GLN A 74 1.42 -3.12 -12.94
CA GLN A 74 2.45 -2.24 -13.50
C GLN A 74 3.46 -3.03 -14.34
N ASP A 75 3.99 -4.14 -13.81
CA ASP A 75 4.95 -4.99 -14.52
C ASP A 75 4.36 -5.52 -15.84
N SER A 76 3.11 -6.00 -15.81
CA SER A 76 2.39 -6.43 -17.02
C SER A 76 2.24 -5.29 -18.04
N TYR A 77 2.04 -4.05 -17.58
CA TYR A 77 1.90 -2.89 -18.47
C TYR A 77 3.22 -2.50 -19.14
N PHE A 78 4.35 -2.70 -18.44
CA PHE A 78 5.68 -2.46 -19.01
C PHE A 78 6.13 -3.58 -19.95
N GLU A 79 5.76 -4.84 -19.68
CA GLU A 79 6.02 -5.97 -20.60
C GLU A 79 5.22 -5.87 -21.91
N ASP A 80 3.94 -5.49 -21.86
CA ASP A 80 3.11 -5.30 -23.07
C ASP A 80 3.53 -4.06 -23.90
N GLY A 81 4.40 -3.19 -23.37
CA GLY A 81 4.90 -1.98 -24.02
C GLY A 81 6.20 -2.15 -24.82
N GLU A 82 6.87 -3.30 -24.76
CA GLU A 82 8.11 -3.56 -25.51
C GLU A 82 7.89 -4.17 -26.90
N ASP A 83 6.64 -4.41 -27.32
CA ASP A 83 6.29 -5.05 -28.60
C ASP A 83 5.84 -4.08 -29.74
N ASP A 84 6.11 -2.77 -29.66
CA ASP A 84 5.83 -1.77 -30.73
C ASP A 84 7.07 -1.01 -31.24
#